data_AF-A0A800IHL0-F1
#
_entry.id   AF-A0A800IHL0-F1
#
_cell.length_a   1.000
_cell.length_b   1.000
_cell.length_c   1.000
_cell.angle_alpha   90.00
_cell.angle_beta   90.00
_cell.angle_gamma   90.00
#
_symmetry.space_group_name_H-M   'P 1'
#
loop_
_entity.id
_entity.type
_entity.pdbx_description
1 polymer ?
#
loop_
_entity_poly.entity_id
_entity_poly.type
_entity_poly.pdbx_seq_one_letter_code
_entity_poly.pdbx_strand_id
1 'polypeptide(L)' 'MSRLRPEAGILPPVASPIAQQASFGERLRALRQARKMTLQQASKETGVAQSTLSKMENNQLSPTFNLMQKLAVG' A
#
# COMPACT_ATOMS: atom_id res chain seq x y z
N MET A 1 -15.77 -5.51 54.98
CA MET A 1 -16.21 -4.58 53.91
C MET A 1 -15.08 -4.42 52.88
N SER A 2 -14.82 -5.46 52.09
CA SER A 2 -13.79 -5.42 51.03
C SER A 2 -14.36 -4.69 49.82
N ARG A 3 -13.85 -3.49 49.56
CA ARG A 3 -14.15 -2.77 48.32
C ARG A 3 -13.34 -3.40 47.18
N LEU A 4 -14.02 -4.18 46.35
CA LEU A 4 -13.59 -4.56 45.01
C LEU A 4 -13.19 -3.28 44.26
N ARG A 5 -11.91 -3.17 43.88
CA ARG A 5 -11.48 -2.22 42.85
C ARG A 5 -11.62 -2.94 41.52
N PRO A 6 -12.34 -2.39 40.53
CA PRO A 6 -12.39 -2.99 39.20
C PRO A 6 -11.02 -2.76 38.55
N GLU A 7 -10.38 -3.86 38.16
CA GLU A 7 -9.21 -3.87 37.28
C GLU A 7 -9.63 -3.17 35.98
N ALA A 8 -9.25 -1.90 35.83
CA ALA A 8 -9.34 -1.20 34.56
C ALA A 8 -8.36 -1.90 33.62
N GLY A 9 -8.88 -2.90 32.91
CA GLY A 9 -8.17 -3.66 31.91
C GLY A 9 -7.50 -2.70 30.95
N ILE A 10 -6.19 -2.82 30.86
CA ILE A 10 -5.40 -2.27 29.76
C ILE A 10 -6.07 -2.83 28.50
N LEU A 11 -6.81 -1.98 27.79
CA LEU A 11 -7.28 -2.32 26.46
C LEU A 11 -6.04 -2.76 25.67
N PRO A 12 -6.02 -3.97 25.07
CA PRO A 12 -4.91 -4.33 24.21
C PRO A 12 -4.76 -3.23 23.16
N PRO A 13 -3.53 -2.90 22.71
CA PRO A 13 -3.36 -2.00 21.59
C PRO A 13 -4.20 -2.59 20.46
N VAL A 14 -5.29 -1.91 20.11
CA VAL A 14 -6.06 -2.22 18.92
C VAL A 14 -5.08 -2.01 17.77
N ALA A 15 -4.45 -3.11 17.34
CA ALA A 15 -3.58 -3.12 16.19
C ALA A 15 -4.40 -2.49 15.07
N SER A 16 -4.00 -1.27 14.67
CA SER A 16 -4.80 -0.49 13.73
C SER A 16 -4.94 -1.34 12.46
N PRO A 17 -6.16 -1.61 11.97
CA PRO A 17 -6.40 -2.53 10.84
C PRO A 17 -5.75 -2.05 9.53
N ILE A 18 -5.11 -0.87 9.55
CA ILE A 18 -4.30 -0.31 8.48
C ILE A 18 -3.02 -1.15 8.25
N ALA A 19 -2.48 -1.81 9.28
CA ALA A 19 -1.23 -2.57 9.19
C ALA A 19 -1.34 -3.90 8.40
N GLN A 20 -2.56 -4.39 8.15
CA GLN A 20 -2.78 -5.58 7.31
C GLN A 20 -3.21 -5.27 5.87
N GLN A 21 -3.37 -4.00 5.50
CA GLN A 21 -3.57 -3.64 4.10
C GLN A 21 -2.20 -3.42 3.45
N ALA A 22 -1.82 -4.34 2.57
CA ALA A 22 -0.65 -4.17 1.71
C ALA A 22 -0.68 -2.76 1.11
N SER A 23 0.45 -2.06 1.21
CA SER A 23 0.54 -0.67 0.75
C SER A 23 0.21 -0.60 -0.75
N PHE A 24 -0.18 0.58 -1.24
CA PHE A 24 -0.42 0.73 -2.67
C PHE A 24 0.79 0.31 -3.50
N GLY A 25 2.00 0.68 -3.08
CA GLY A 25 3.25 0.29 -3.71
C GLY A 25 3.44 -1.23 -3.77
N GLU A 26 3.16 -1.92 -2.67
CA GLU A 26 3.24 -3.38 -2.60
C GLU A 26 2.24 -4.06 -3.55
N ARG A 27 1.00 -3.57 -3.61
CA ARG A 27 -0.03 -4.08 -4.54
C ARG A 27 0.36 -3.85 -6.00
N LEU A 28 0.89 -2.66 -6.32
CA LEU A 28 1.35 -2.32 -7.66
C LEU A 28 2.49 -3.25 -8.09
N ARG A 29 3.47 -3.46 -7.20
CA ARG A 29 4.59 -4.38 -7.43
C ARG A 29 4.13 -5.81 -7.62
N ALA A 30 3.15 -6.27 -6.84
CA ALA A 30 2.58 -7.60 -6.96
C ALA A 30 1.89 -7.80 -8.32
N LEU A 31 1.08 -6.83 -8.77
CA LEU A 31 0.42 -6.86 -10.08
C LEU A 31 1.43 -6.90 -11.23
N ARG A 32 2.47 -6.07 -11.17
CA ARG A 32 3.55 -6.07 -12.17
C ARG A 32 4.24 -7.43 -12.26
N GLN A 33 4.54 -8.04 -11.11
CA GLN A 33 5.17 -9.37 -11.05
C GLN A 33 4.23 -10.48 -11.52
N ALA A 34 2.94 -10.42 -11.18
CA ALA A 34 1.93 -11.36 -11.66
C ALA A 34 1.81 -11.34 -13.19
N ARG A 35 1.99 -10.16 -13.81
CA ARG A 35 2.06 -9.98 -15.26
C ARG A 35 3.44 -10.25 -15.87
N LYS A 36 4.44 -10.66 -15.06
CA LYS A 36 5.85 -10.88 -15.46
C LYS A 36 6.48 -9.68 -16.17
N MET A 37 6.08 -8.47 -15.79
CA MET A 37 6.55 -7.24 -16.42
C MET A 37 7.76 -6.66 -15.69
N THR A 38 8.70 -6.13 -16.48
CA THR A 38 9.73 -5.23 -15.94
C THR A 38 9.14 -3.84 -15.67
N LEU A 39 9.81 -3.02 -14.85
CA LEU A 39 9.39 -1.62 -14.65
C LEU A 39 9.34 -0.84 -15.96
N GLN A 40 10.22 -1.16 -16.92
CA GLN A 40 10.23 -0.54 -18.24
C GLN A 40 9.00 -0.94 -19.07
N GLN A 41 8.57 -2.20 -19.01
CA GLN A 41 7.37 -2.67 -19.71
C GLN A 41 6.10 -2.05 -19.11
N ALA A 42 5.95 -2.08 -17.78
CA ALA A 42 4.85 -1.42 -17.09
C ALA A 42 4.81 0.09 -17.37
N SER A 43 5.98 0.72 -17.49
CA SER A 43 6.09 2.13 -17.88
C SER A 43 5.53 2.41 -19.28
N LYS A 44 5.82 1.53 -20.25
CA LYS A 44 5.31 1.65 -21.62
C LYS A 44 3.80 1.43 -21.70
N GLU A 45 3.28 0.46 -20.96
CA GLU A 45 1.85 0.09 -20.96
C GLU A 45 1.00 1.17 -20.26
N THR A 46 1.44 1.67 -19.11
CA THR A 46 0.69 2.64 -18.31
C THR A 46 0.95 4.10 -18.69
N GLY A 47 1.98 4.36 -19.51
CA GLY A 47 2.47 5.71 -19.82
C GLY A 47 3.07 6.44 -18.61
N VAL A 48 3.31 5.74 -17.49
CA VAL A 48 3.95 6.29 -16.29
C VAL A 48 5.45 6.09 -16.38
N ALA A 49 6.25 7.10 -16.06
CA ALA A 49 7.71 6.96 -16.10
C ALA A 49 8.22 5.84 -15.16
N GLN A 50 9.23 5.08 -15.62
CA GLN A 50 9.84 3.98 -14.85
C GLN A 50 10.30 4.40 -13.45
N SER A 51 10.88 5.60 -13.33
CA SER A 51 11.32 6.16 -12.05
C SER A 51 10.16 6.46 -11.11
N THR A 52 9.02 6.91 -11.64
CA THR A 52 7.79 7.14 -10.89
C THR A 52 7.20 5.82 -10.39
N LEU A 53 7.13 4.79 -11.23
CA LEU A 53 6.71 3.44 -10.83
C LEU A 53 7.59 2.89 -9.71
N SER A 54 8.91 3.01 -9.82
CA SER A 54 9.85 2.56 -8.79
C SER A 54 9.63 3.28 -7.45
N LYS A 55 9.47 4.61 -7.48
CA LYS A 55 9.19 5.40 -6.26
C LYS A 55 7.84 5.01 -5.63
N MET A 56 6.82 4.74 -6.44
CA MET A 56 5.52 4.30 -5.95
C MET A 56 5.58 2.89 -5.35
N GLU A 57 6.26 1.95 -6.00
CA GLU A 57 6.45 0.58 -5.49
C GLU A 57 7.22 0.57 -4.16
N ASN A 58 8.15 1.51 -3.96
CA ASN A 58 8.92 1.66 -2.73
C ASN A 58 8.26 2.59 -1.69
N ASN A 59 6.99 2.97 -1.86
CA ASN A 59 6.25 3.89 -0.99
C ASN A 59 6.93 5.27 -0.79
N GLN A 60 7.82 5.68 -1.69
CA GLN A 60 8.52 6.97 -1.66
C GLN A 60 7.68 8.12 -2.23
N LEU A 61 6.56 7.79 -2.88
CA LEU A 61 5.61 8.75 -3.41
C LEU A 61 4.19 8.24 -3.21
N SER A 62 3.38 9.02 -2.51
CA SER A 62 1.93 8.83 -2.48
C SER A 62 1.37 9.15 -3.87
N PRO A 63 0.77 8.17 -4.57
CA PRO A 63 0.23 8.41 -5.90
C PRO A 63 -0.90 9.44 -5.81
N THR A 64 -0.93 10.39 -6.75
CA THR A 64 -2.12 11.20 -6.94
C THR A 64 -3.20 10.38 -7.64
N PHE A 65 -4.47 10.77 -7.50
CA PHE A 65 -5.60 10.08 -8.11
C PHE A 65 -5.45 9.89 -9.63
N ASN A 66 -4.92 10.91 -10.33
CA ASN A 66 -4.66 10.85 -11.77
C ASN A 66 -3.69 9.71 -12.14
N LEU A 67 -2.66 9.51 -11.32
CA LEU A 67 -1.66 8.48 -11.53
C LEU A 67 -2.24 7.09 -11.27
N MET A 68 -3.09 6.94 -10.26
CA MET A 68 -3.83 5.70 -10.01
C MET A 68 -4.73 5.35 -11.20
N GLN A 69 -5.41 6.33 -11.79
CA GLN A 69 -6.27 6.11 -12.95
C GLN A 69 -5.49 5.59 -14.16
N LYS A 70 -4.32 6.16 -14.45
CA LYS A 70 -3.46 5.68 -15.55
C LYS A 70 -3.00 4.23 -15.36
N LEU A 71 -2.77 3.82 -14.12
CA LEU A 71 -2.40 2.44 -13.79
C LEU A 71 -3.57 1.46 -13.87
N ALA A 72 -4.80 1.93 -13.70
CA ALA A 72 -6.00 1.11 -13.78
C ALA A 72 -6.47 0.91 -15.24
N VAL A 73 -6.15 1.85 -16.12
CA VAL A 73 -6.56 1.84 -17.53
C VAL A 73 -5.53 1.14 -18.44
N GLY A 74 -4.25 1.21 -18.10
CA GLY A 74 -3.18 0.46 -18.79
C GLY A 74 -3.25 -1.03 -18.49
#